data_AF-A0A0F3L2B9-F1
#
_entry.id   AF-A0A0F3L2B9-F1
#
_cell.length_a   1.000
_cell.length_b   1.000
_cell.length_c   1.000
_cell.angle_alpha   90.00
_cell.angle_beta   90.00
_cell.angle_gamma   90.00
#
_symmetry.space_group_name_H-M   'P 1'
#
loop_
_entity.id
_entity.type
_entity.pdbx_description
1 polymer ?
#
loop_
_entity_poly.entity_id
_entity_poly.type
_entity_poly.pdbx_seq_one_letter_code
_entity_poly.pdbx_strand_id
1 'polypeptide(L)'
;MTGTPWCLDTLGLPAHADTVAVRRAYAARLRQVDPGADPVAFQQLREAYQAALAWCNDHPAGPAPGQDDGWCEETRGAADDDAAADTPPQDHAAEDAMRRLRDAVRDAGDDAIAALLGNALASLRHGYVDAPGQFEDLVIDALATAGIDRRAALFHAATEAFHWHEVGRLRRADPRAAWIGRVLAQAEDWATLDAGWRATWLAHIERAQGGIDAYVARRWPDIGRLRAWLPDWLALYLVDEQLDAWQAAFENLPRDTRDEFERRAAPPSASVPRRGPPARPRRRLGMPPLAWAALWFVLMLFYLITNGISTVRQHGQGEPLPNFGESALSPRECMALYAQFDKPDAFTGMRPDDVVQAKRRAQRCALDGHWRAPGGVNSPPPH
;
A
#
# COMPACT_ATOMS: atom_id res chain seq x y z
N MET A 1 -12.27 28.55 39.71
CA MET A 1 -13.19 28.15 38.64
C MET A 1 -12.34 27.74 37.45
N THR A 2 -11.89 26.48 37.41
CA THR A 2 -11.17 25.94 36.24
C THR A 2 -12.22 25.60 35.19
N GLY A 3 -12.61 26.60 34.39
CA GLY A 3 -13.53 26.39 33.29
C GLY A 3 -12.91 25.44 32.26
N THR A 4 -13.67 24.43 31.84
CA THR A 4 -13.30 23.57 30.72
C THR A 4 -13.07 24.46 29.49
N PRO A 5 -11.92 24.34 28.80
CA PRO A 5 -11.66 25.14 27.62
C PRO A 5 -12.71 24.84 26.54
N TRP A 6 -13.12 25.87 25.81
CA TRP A 6 -14.23 25.79 24.85
C TRP A 6 -14.08 24.67 23.82
N CYS A 7 -12.84 24.31 23.45
CA CYS A 7 -12.53 23.23 22.50
C CYS A 7 -12.86 21.84 23.06
N LEU A 8 -12.59 21.60 24.35
CA LEU A 8 -12.95 20.36 25.03
C LEU A 8 -14.45 20.32 25.33
N ASP A 9 -15.04 21.44 25.73
CA ASP A 9 -16.48 21.56 25.96
C ASP A 9 -17.27 21.30 24.66
N THR A 10 -16.80 21.87 23.53
CA THR A 10 -17.37 21.61 22.20
C THR A 10 -17.33 20.13 21.88
N LEU A 11 -16.25 19.39 22.24
CA LEU A 11 -16.14 17.95 22.05
C LEU A 11 -16.89 17.11 23.11
N GLY A 12 -17.44 17.74 24.15
CA GLY A 12 -18.10 17.07 25.27
C GLY A 12 -17.14 16.37 26.23
N LEU A 13 -15.92 16.87 26.35
CA LEU A 13 -14.83 16.28 27.12
C LEU A 13 -14.53 17.06 28.41
N PRO A 14 -14.15 16.38 29.50
CA PRO A 14 -13.74 17.04 30.72
C PRO A 14 -12.38 17.74 30.54
N ALA A 15 -12.09 18.72 31.40
CA ALA A 15 -10.86 19.51 31.36
C ALA A 15 -9.56 18.73 31.62
N HIS A 16 -9.63 17.43 31.88
CA HIS A 16 -8.47 16.54 32.06
C HIS A 16 -8.39 15.45 30.98
N ALA A 17 -9.11 15.61 29.87
CA ALA A 17 -9.08 14.68 28.76
C ALA A 17 -7.68 14.61 28.13
N ASP A 18 -7.21 13.39 27.87
CA ASP A 18 -5.97 13.12 27.17
C ASP A 18 -6.16 13.19 25.64
N THR A 19 -5.04 13.14 24.92
CA THR A 19 -5.05 13.19 23.45
C THR A 19 -5.84 12.03 22.82
N VAL A 20 -5.92 10.89 23.49
CA VAL A 20 -6.70 9.72 23.07
C VAL A 20 -8.20 9.98 23.19
N ALA A 21 -8.67 10.53 24.31
CA ALA A 21 -10.06 10.91 24.51
C ALA A 21 -10.51 12.00 23.52
N VAL A 22 -9.65 12.98 23.23
CA VAL A 22 -9.88 14.01 22.21
C VAL A 22 -10.10 13.42 20.83
N ARG A 23 -9.24 12.48 20.40
CA ARG A 23 -9.36 11.79 19.11
C ARG A 23 -10.64 10.95 19.03
N ARG A 24 -10.96 10.21 20.09
CA ARG A 24 -12.16 9.36 20.15
C ARG A 24 -13.44 10.20 20.07
N ALA A 25 -13.52 11.32 20.79
CA ALA A 25 -14.67 12.21 20.76
C ALA A 25 -14.85 12.87 19.39
N TYR A 26 -13.76 13.29 18.75
CA TYR A 26 -13.79 13.80 17.38
C TYR A 26 -14.32 12.76 16.39
N ALA A 27 -13.84 11.51 16.45
CA ALA A 27 -14.31 10.44 15.57
C ALA A 27 -15.80 10.11 15.77
N ALA A 28 -16.27 10.12 17.03
CA ALA A 28 -17.67 9.90 17.36
C ALA A 28 -18.58 11.02 16.81
N ARG A 29 -18.17 12.28 16.95
CA ARG A 29 -18.88 13.45 16.40
C ARG A 29 -18.83 13.50 14.87
N LEU A 30 -17.71 13.09 14.28
CA LEU A 30 -17.54 13.07 12.83
C LEU A 30 -18.52 12.11 12.15
N ARG A 31 -18.87 11.00 12.79
CA ARG A 31 -19.91 10.06 12.29
C ARG A 31 -21.32 10.65 12.28
N GLN A 32 -21.55 11.73 13.03
CA GLN A 32 -22.85 12.40 13.14
C GLN A 32 -22.97 13.61 12.21
N VAL A 33 -21.85 14.10 11.66
CA VAL A 33 -21.82 15.26 10.77
C VAL A 33 -21.60 14.77 9.34
N ASP A 34 -22.58 14.97 8.46
CA ASP A 34 -22.42 14.75 7.03
C ASP A 34 -21.70 15.98 6.41
N PRO A 35 -20.46 15.83 5.90
CA PRO A 35 -19.69 16.93 5.32
C PRO A 35 -20.34 17.55 4.08
N GLY A 36 -21.22 16.81 3.39
CA GLY A 36 -21.95 17.29 2.22
C GLY A 36 -23.19 18.12 2.57
N ALA A 37 -23.81 17.85 3.72
CA ALA A 37 -25.03 18.53 4.17
C ALA A 37 -24.73 19.79 4.99
N ASP A 38 -23.67 19.79 5.80
CA ASP A 38 -23.27 20.95 6.61
C ASP A 38 -21.74 21.14 6.66
N PRO A 39 -21.18 21.87 5.67
CA PRO A 39 -19.74 22.13 5.62
C PRO A 39 -19.26 23.07 6.75
N VAL A 40 -20.15 23.89 7.32
CA VAL A 40 -19.81 24.84 8.40
C VAL A 40 -19.66 24.09 9.72
N ALA A 41 -20.57 23.17 10.03
CA ALA A 41 -20.47 22.31 11.21
C ALA A 41 -19.21 21.42 11.16
N PHE A 42 -18.85 20.89 9.99
CA PHE A 42 -17.62 20.13 9.81
C PHE A 42 -16.37 20.98 10.06
N GLN A 43 -16.33 22.22 9.56
CA GLN A 43 -15.21 23.13 9.79
C GLN A 43 -15.07 23.49 11.28
N GLN A 44 -16.18 23.82 11.96
CA GLN A 44 -16.18 24.14 13.38
C GLN A 44 -15.70 22.95 14.24
N LEU A 45 -16.12 21.74 13.90
CA LEU A 45 -15.68 20.51 14.57
C LEU A 45 -14.17 20.29 14.41
N ARG A 46 -13.64 20.55 13.21
CA ARG A 46 -12.20 20.43 12.92
C ARG A 46 -11.38 21.49 13.67
N GLU A 47 -11.86 22.72 13.76
CA GLU A 47 -11.23 23.80 14.52
C GLU A 47 -11.18 23.47 16.02
N ALA A 48 -12.29 22.97 16.58
CA ALA A 48 -12.36 22.53 17.97
C ALA A 48 -11.37 21.37 18.26
N TYR A 49 -11.26 20.40 17.34
CA TYR A 49 -10.31 19.29 17.46
C TYR A 49 -8.85 19.75 17.46
N GLN A 50 -8.47 20.64 16.52
CA GLN A 50 -7.11 21.17 16.45
C GLN A 50 -6.75 21.98 17.69
N ALA A 51 -7.68 22.81 18.18
CA ALA A 51 -7.50 23.57 19.42
C ALA A 51 -7.39 22.66 20.64
N ALA A 52 -8.13 21.54 20.69
CA ALA A 52 -8.06 20.56 21.77
C ALA A 52 -6.71 19.81 21.79
N LEU A 53 -6.20 19.41 20.61
CA LEU A 53 -4.88 18.77 20.52
C LEU A 53 -3.75 19.72 20.94
N ALA A 54 -3.80 20.99 20.51
CA ALA A 54 -2.83 21.99 20.95
C ALA A 54 -2.86 22.16 22.48
N TRP A 55 -4.06 22.23 23.05
CA TRP A 55 -4.23 22.37 24.50
C TRP A 55 -3.67 21.17 25.29
N CYS A 56 -3.92 19.93 24.85
CA CYS A 56 -3.37 18.72 25.49
C CYS A 56 -1.85 18.62 25.37
N ASN A 57 -1.26 19.13 24.28
CA ASN A 57 0.19 19.17 24.09
C ASN A 57 0.85 20.20 25.01
N ASP A 58 0.20 21.33 25.26
CA ASP A 58 0.68 22.38 26.16
C ASP A 58 0.46 22.02 27.64
N HIS A 59 -0.51 21.14 27.94
CA HIS A 59 -0.85 20.67 29.28
C HIS A 59 -0.85 19.14 29.35
N PRO A 60 0.32 18.48 29.22
CA PRO A 60 0.40 17.03 29.36
C PRO A 60 -0.13 16.66 30.74
N ALA A 61 -1.15 15.79 30.78
CA ALA A 61 -1.75 15.32 32.02
C ALA A 61 -0.65 14.77 32.94
N GLY A 62 -0.42 15.43 34.06
CA GLY A 62 0.45 14.92 35.12
C GLY A 62 -0.09 13.58 35.64
N PRO A 63 0.77 12.70 36.17
CA PRO A 63 0.34 11.39 36.66
C PRO A 63 -0.78 11.56 37.69
N ALA A 64 -1.90 10.90 37.43
CA ALA A 64 -3.09 10.96 38.29
C ALA A 64 -2.73 10.49 39.72
N PRO A 65 -3.14 11.21 40.78
CA PRO A 65 -2.94 10.74 42.14
C PRO A 65 -4.00 9.69 42.50
N GLY A 66 -3.55 8.50 42.87
CA GLY A 66 -4.25 7.59 43.79
C GLY A 66 -5.47 6.86 43.23
N GLN A 67 -5.22 5.72 42.59
CA GLN A 67 -6.17 4.61 42.64
C GLN A 67 -5.81 3.80 43.90
N ASP A 68 -6.65 3.92 44.93
CA ASP A 68 -6.60 3.14 46.16
C ASP A 68 -8.03 2.61 46.42
N ASP A 69 -8.19 1.34 46.09
CA ASP A 69 -9.01 0.26 46.65
C ASP A 69 -10.16 0.64 47.61
N GLY A 70 -11.41 0.32 47.20
CA GLY A 70 -12.57 0.38 48.10
C GLY A 70 -13.87 -0.06 47.44
N TRP A 71 -14.13 -1.37 47.44
CA TRP A 71 -15.38 -2.01 47.01
C TRP A 71 -16.62 -1.44 47.71
N CYS A 72 -17.74 -1.28 46.98
CA CYS A 72 -19.06 -1.76 47.40
C CYS A 72 -20.00 -1.86 46.19
N GLU A 73 -20.54 -3.06 46.07
CA GLU A 73 -21.47 -3.60 45.09
C GLU A 73 -22.91 -3.14 45.39
N GLU A 74 -23.67 -2.68 44.39
CA GLU A 74 -25.13 -2.90 44.39
C GLU A 74 -25.67 -3.13 42.98
N THR A 75 -26.12 -4.36 42.81
CA THR A 75 -26.80 -5.03 41.70
C THR A 75 -28.03 -4.31 41.10
N ARG A 76 -28.10 -4.31 39.76
CA ARG A 76 -29.13 -4.90 38.85
C ARG A 76 -29.61 -3.95 37.74
N GLY A 77 -29.29 -4.35 36.52
CA GLY A 77 -29.89 -3.87 35.29
C GLY A 77 -29.34 -4.65 34.10
N ALA A 78 -29.66 -5.94 34.02
CA ALA A 78 -29.36 -6.77 32.87
C ALA A 78 -30.20 -6.34 31.66
N ALA A 79 -29.53 -5.87 30.60
CA ALA A 79 -30.00 -5.98 29.21
C ALA A 79 -28.82 -5.71 28.27
N ASP A 80 -28.48 -6.74 27.50
CA ASP A 80 -27.72 -6.74 26.24
C ASP A 80 -26.30 -6.15 26.23
N ASP A 81 -25.33 -7.00 26.55
CA ASP A 81 -23.89 -6.75 26.32
C ASP A 81 -23.25 -7.94 25.57
N ASP A 82 -23.92 -8.42 24.51
CA ASP A 82 -23.42 -9.43 23.58
C ASP A 82 -23.58 -8.96 22.13
N ALA A 83 -22.65 -8.10 21.67
CA ALA A 83 -22.20 -7.99 20.26
C ALA A 83 -21.16 -6.86 20.01
N ALA A 84 -20.29 -6.53 20.97
CA ALA A 84 -19.10 -5.72 20.69
C ALA A 84 -17.93 -6.64 20.27
N ALA A 85 -18.08 -7.34 19.14
CA ALA A 85 -17.01 -8.15 18.58
C ALA A 85 -15.93 -7.26 17.91
N ASP A 86 -14.71 -7.37 18.43
CA ASP A 86 -13.42 -7.31 17.72
C ASP A 86 -13.23 -6.23 16.64
N THR A 87 -13.27 -4.95 17.02
CA THR A 87 -12.48 -3.96 16.28
C THR A 87 -11.18 -3.73 17.06
N PRO A 88 -10.01 -4.23 16.58
CA PRO A 88 -8.75 -3.92 17.24
C PRO A 88 -8.60 -2.39 17.37
N PRO A 89 -7.99 -1.91 18.46
CA PRO A 89 -7.66 -0.49 18.59
C PRO A 89 -6.97 0.00 17.31
N GLN A 90 -7.38 1.18 16.82
CA GLN A 90 -6.85 1.81 15.60
C GLN A 90 -5.32 1.78 15.51
N ASP A 91 -4.66 1.87 16.66
CA ASP A 91 -3.21 1.91 16.81
C ASP A 91 -2.52 0.58 16.43
N HIS A 92 -3.21 -0.57 16.48
CA HIS A 92 -2.63 -1.87 16.11
C HIS A 92 -2.97 -2.32 14.68
N ALA A 93 -3.96 -1.71 14.02
CA ALA A 93 -4.39 -2.15 12.69
C ALA A 93 -3.26 -2.04 11.65
N ALA A 94 -2.50 -0.94 11.67
CA ALA A 94 -1.35 -0.75 10.78
C ALA A 94 -0.22 -1.74 11.10
N GLU A 95 0.06 -1.98 12.39
CA GLU A 95 1.08 -2.94 12.82
C GLU A 95 0.73 -4.38 12.41
N ASP A 96 -0.54 -4.77 12.56
CA ASP A 96 -1.04 -6.08 12.15
C ASP A 96 -1.02 -6.25 10.64
N ALA A 97 -1.38 -5.21 9.88
CA ALA A 97 -1.24 -5.22 8.42
C ALA A 97 0.23 -5.35 8.01
N MET A 98 1.15 -4.66 8.69
CA MET A 98 2.57 -4.74 8.44
C MET A 98 3.13 -6.13 8.76
N ARG A 99 2.72 -6.74 9.87
CA ARG A 99 3.10 -8.10 10.25
C ARG A 99 2.67 -9.10 9.17
N ARG A 100 1.41 -9.05 8.73
CA ARG A 100 0.88 -9.90 7.65
C ARG A 100 1.61 -9.67 6.34
N LEU A 101 1.95 -8.42 6.00
CA LEU A 101 2.71 -8.10 4.79
C LEU A 101 4.11 -8.72 4.85
N ARG A 102 4.83 -8.60 5.97
CA ARG A 102 6.17 -9.22 6.13
C ARG A 102 6.12 -10.71 5.93
N ASP A 103 5.15 -11.38 6.56
CA ASP A 103 5.00 -12.83 6.46
C ASP A 103 4.67 -13.24 5.02
N ALA A 104 3.78 -12.51 4.34
CA ALA A 104 3.42 -12.80 2.95
C ALA A 104 4.56 -12.53 1.96
N VAL A 105 5.37 -11.48 2.17
CA VAL A 105 6.47 -11.12 1.27
C VAL A 105 7.62 -12.12 1.33
N ARG A 106 7.86 -12.77 2.48
CA ARG A 106 8.94 -13.76 2.66
C ARG A 106 8.88 -14.88 1.63
N ASP A 107 7.69 -15.40 1.37
CA ASP A 107 7.47 -16.54 0.48
C ASP A 107 7.01 -16.13 -0.94
N ALA A 108 6.80 -14.83 -1.17
CA ALA A 108 6.31 -14.30 -2.44
C ALA A 108 7.43 -14.10 -3.47
N GLY A 109 7.06 -14.30 -4.74
CA GLY A 109 7.84 -13.78 -5.86
C GLY A 109 7.62 -12.27 -6.06
N ASP A 110 8.59 -11.61 -6.69
CA ASP A 110 8.59 -10.15 -6.88
C ASP A 110 7.29 -9.62 -7.54
N ASP A 111 6.74 -10.36 -8.50
CA ASP A 111 5.50 -10.00 -9.22
C ASP A 111 4.25 -9.94 -8.32
N ALA A 112 4.24 -10.65 -7.18
CA ALA A 112 3.10 -10.70 -6.27
C ALA A 112 3.09 -9.54 -5.25
N ILE A 113 4.22 -8.85 -5.06
CA ILE A 113 4.40 -7.88 -3.98
C ILE A 113 3.46 -6.68 -4.13
N ALA A 114 3.24 -6.20 -5.36
CA ALA A 114 2.31 -5.10 -5.61
C ALA A 114 0.87 -5.45 -5.19
N ALA A 115 0.43 -6.67 -5.47
CA ALA A 115 -0.90 -7.14 -5.08
C ALA A 115 -1.02 -7.30 -3.55
N LEU A 116 0.01 -7.83 -2.89
CA LEU A 116 0.05 -7.97 -1.43
C LEU A 116 -0.05 -6.60 -0.73
N LEU A 117 0.74 -5.62 -1.19
CA LEU A 117 0.69 -4.26 -0.66
C LEU A 117 -0.68 -3.60 -0.91
N GLY A 118 -1.21 -3.74 -2.12
CA GLY A 118 -2.53 -3.22 -2.48
C GLY A 118 -3.66 -3.79 -1.61
N ASN A 119 -3.62 -5.09 -1.34
CA ASN A 119 -4.59 -5.77 -0.46
C ASN A 119 -4.50 -5.29 0.99
N ALA A 120 -3.28 -5.10 1.52
CA ALA A 120 -3.07 -4.54 2.85
C ALA A 120 -3.66 -3.12 2.96
N LEU A 121 -3.38 -2.26 1.97
CA LEU A 121 -3.91 -0.90 1.92
C LEU A 121 -5.44 -0.86 1.77
N ALA A 122 -6.00 -1.71 0.92
CA ALA A 122 -7.44 -1.82 0.75
C ALA A 122 -8.10 -2.19 2.07
N SER A 123 -7.60 -3.20 2.79
CA SER A 123 -8.12 -3.59 4.10
C SER A 123 -8.14 -2.43 5.10
N LEU A 124 -7.04 -1.67 5.20
CA LEU A 124 -6.93 -0.53 6.11
C LEU A 124 -7.92 0.60 5.77
N ARG A 125 -8.11 0.91 4.48
CA ARG A 125 -9.01 1.98 4.03
C ARG A 125 -10.47 1.73 4.38
N HIS A 126 -10.90 0.48 4.50
CA HIS A 126 -12.30 0.15 4.82
C HIS A 126 -12.61 0.28 6.31
N GLY A 127 -11.61 0.23 7.20
CA GLY A 127 -11.81 0.22 8.65
C GLY A 127 -11.34 1.47 9.40
N TYR A 128 -10.34 2.20 8.88
CA TYR A 128 -9.58 3.15 9.68
C TYR A 128 -9.10 4.37 8.86
N VAL A 129 -9.36 5.58 9.39
CA VAL A 129 -9.05 6.85 8.70
C VAL A 129 -7.55 7.14 8.67
N ASP A 130 -6.84 6.94 9.80
CA ASP A 130 -5.42 7.29 9.93
C ASP A 130 -4.46 6.12 9.68
N ALA A 131 -4.97 4.87 9.72
CA ALA A 131 -4.13 3.68 9.64
C ALA A 131 -3.33 3.56 8.31
N PRO A 132 -3.83 4.00 7.13
CA PRO A 132 -3.03 3.99 5.92
C PRO A 132 -1.75 4.85 6.01
N GLY A 133 -1.80 5.98 6.71
CA GLY A 133 -0.64 6.85 6.91
C GLY A 133 0.38 6.24 7.87
N GLN A 134 -0.07 5.67 8.98
CA GLN A 134 0.79 4.93 9.91
C GLN A 134 1.43 3.70 9.23
N PHE A 135 0.68 3.03 8.38
CA PHE A 135 1.18 1.89 7.60
C PHE A 135 2.24 2.32 6.58
N GLU A 136 2.07 3.47 5.93
CA GLU A 136 3.09 4.07 5.06
C GLU A 136 4.40 4.28 5.83
N ASP A 137 4.35 4.88 7.02
CA ASP A 137 5.52 5.08 7.89
C ASP A 137 6.22 3.75 8.25
N LEU A 138 5.45 2.73 8.63
CA LEU A 138 5.97 1.40 8.97
C LEU A 138 6.64 0.70 7.78
N VAL A 139 6.10 0.87 6.57
CA VAL A 139 6.70 0.36 5.34
C VAL A 139 8.03 1.06 5.07
N ILE A 140 8.09 2.39 5.22
CA ILE A 140 9.32 3.14 5.01
C ILE A 140 10.41 2.71 6.00
N ASP A 141 10.07 2.60 7.28
CA ASP A 141 11.00 2.15 8.32
C ASP A 141 11.52 0.74 8.01
N ALA A 142 10.63 -0.19 7.62
CA ALA A 142 11.04 -1.56 7.28
C ALA A 142 11.96 -1.61 6.05
N LEU A 143 11.74 -0.77 5.04
CA LEU A 143 12.62 -0.67 3.88
C LEU A 143 13.99 -0.10 4.26
N ALA A 144 14.02 0.95 5.07
CA ALA A 144 15.23 1.65 5.49
C ALA A 144 16.10 0.80 6.44
N THR A 145 15.50 0.06 7.38
CA THR A 145 16.21 -0.72 8.40
C THR A 145 16.41 -2.19 8.04
N ALA A 146 16.16 -2.57 6.79
CA ALA A 146 16.23 -3.96 6.34
C ALA A 146 15.28 -4.93 7.09
N GLY A 147 14.15 -4.44 7.60
CA GLY A 147 13.19 -5.23 8.39
C GLY A 147 12.16 -6.04 7.58
N ILE A 148 12.31 -6.10 6.26
CA ILE A 148 11.44 -6.84 5.34
C ILE A 148 12.24 -7.42 4.18
N ASP A 149 11.84 -8.59 3.69
CA ASP A 149 12.45 -9.22 2.52
C ASP A 149 12.05 -8.48 1.23
N ARG A 150 12.75 -8.77 0.12
CA ARG A 150 12.42 -8.25 -1.23
C ARG A 150 12.25 -6.73 -1.31
N ARG A 151 13.08 -5.99 -0.55
CA ARG A 151 12.95 -4.54 -0.34
C ARG A 151 12.92 -3.73 -1.63
N ALA A 152 13.74 -4.07 -2.63
CA ALA A 152 13.73 -3.37 -3.91
C ALA A 152 12.36 -3.48 -4.62
N ALA A 153 11.80 -4.69 -4.71
CA ALA A 153 10.49 -4.90 -5.33
C ALA A 153 9.36 -4.26 -4.52
N LEU A 154 9.41 -4.33 -3.18
CA LEU A 154 8.48 -3.63 -2.31
C LEU A 154 8.59 -2.11 -2.44
N PHE A 155 9.79 -1.56 -2.52
CA PHE A 155 10.01 -0.13 -2.73
C PHE A 155 9.38 0.35 -4.04
N HIS A 156 9.54 -0.40 -5.13
CA HIS A 156 8.88 -0.10 -6.40
C HIS A 156 7.35 -0.13 -6.28
N ALA A 157 6.79 -1.17 -5.66
CA ALA A 157 5.34 -1.25 -5.43
C ALA A 157 4.83 -0.11 -4.54
N ALA A 158 5.57 0.22 -3.49
CA ALA A 158 5.24 1.29 -2.54
C ALA A 158 5.31 2.67 -3.19
N THR A 159 6.28 2.90 -4.07
CA THR A 159 6.41 4.16 -4.81
C THR A 159 5.14 4.48 -5.61
N GLU A 160 4.55 3.47 -6.26
CA GLU A 160 3.28 3.60 -6.98
C GLU A 160 2.09 3.72 -6.02
N ALA A 161 1.96 2.79 -5.06
CA ALA A 161 0.81 2.74 -4.15
C ALA A 161 0.69 3.97 -3.24
N PHE A 162 1.83 4.54 -2.85
CA PHE A 162 1.94 5.74 -2.05
C PHE A 162 2.37 6.95 -2.88
N HIS A 163 2.30 6.91 -4.21
CA HIS A 163 2.56 8.04 -5.11
C HIS A 163 3.75 8.91 -4.68
N TRP A 164 4.88 8.32 -4.29
CA TRP A 164 6.00 9.07 -3.70
C TRP A 164 6.65 10.05 -4.68
N HIS A 165 6.38 9.90 -5.98
CA HIS A 165 6.77 10.86 -7.02
C HIS A 165 5.99 12.18 -7.00
N GLU A 166 4.85 12.25 -6.33
CA GLU A 166 4.02 13.47 -6.31
C GLU A 166 4.65 14.57 -5.45
N VAL A 167 4.87 15.73 -6.08
CA VAL A 167 5.49 16.89 -5.43
C VAL A 167 4.62 17.35 -4.26
N GLY A 168 5.20 17.41 -3.06
CA GLY A 168 4.52 17.88 -1.85
C GLY A 168 3.85 16.78 -1.02
N ARG A 169 3.81 15.52 -1.50
CA ARG A 169 3.34 14.39 -0.71
C ARG A 169 4.29 14.07 0.45
N LEU A 170 5.59 14.09 0.18
CA LEU A 170 6.62 13.92 1.19
C LEU A 170 6.86 15.23 1.95
N ARG A 171 6.64 15.20 3.28
CA ARG A 171 6.88 16.36 4.15
C ARG A 171 8.38 16.66 4.20
N ARG A 172 8.78 17.86 3.75
CA ARG A 172 10.21 18.24 3.62
C ARG A 172 11.05 18.14 4.90
N ALA A 173 10.44 18.19 6.08
CA ALA A 173 11.14 18.12 7.37
C ALA A 173 11.21 16.70 7.96
N ASP A 174 10.58 15.71 7.30
CA ASP A 174 10.53 14.34 7.80
C ASP A 174 11.77 13.54 7.30
N PRO A 175 12.56 12.93 8.20
CA PRO A 175 13.71 12.10 7.81
C PRO A 175 13.33 10.93 6.90
N ARG A 176 12.14 10.34 7.05
CA ARG A 176 11.65 9.25 6.18
C ARG A 176 11.45 9.72 4.75
N ALA A 177 10.75 10.84 4.61
CA ALA A 177 10.58 11.54 3.33
C ALA A 177 11.93 11.90 2.68
N ALA A 178 12.89 12.40 3.47
CA ALA A 178 14.21 12.73 2.96
C ALA A 178 14.98 11.49 2.47
N TRP A 179 14.84 10.34 3.15
CA TRP A 179 15.41 9.07 2.72
C TRP A 179 14.78 8.58 1.42
N ILE A 180 13.44 8.54 1.31
CA ILE A 180 12.75 8.17 0.06
C ILE A 180 13.22 9.05 -1.09
N GLY A 181 13.31 10.37 -0.89
CA GLY A 181 13.77 11.31 -1.91
C GLY A 181 15.18 11.01 -2.41
N ARG A 182 16.10 10.60 -1.52
CA ARG A 182 17.46 10.17 -1.93
C ARG A 182 17.42 8.86 -2.72
N VAL A 183 16.64 7.87 -2.28
CA VAL A 183 16.50 6.59 -2.98
C VAL A 183 15.91 6.78 -4.37
N LEU A 184 14.86 7.60 -4.52
CA LEU A 184 14.26 7.92 -5.82
C LEU A 184 15.25 8.63 -6.74
N ALA A 185 15.97 9.64 -6.24
CA ALA A 185 16.98 10.35 -7.03
C ALA A 185 18.11 9.39 -7.47
N GLN A 186 18.55 8.50 -6.58
CA GLN A 186 19.55 7.48 -6.90
C GLN A 186 19.03 6.43 -7.89
N ALA A 187 17.75 6.05 -7.82
CA ALA A 187 17.11 5.15 -8.78
C ALA A 187 17.00 5.79 -10.18
N GLU A 188 16.73 7.09 -10.27
CA GLU A 188 16.76 7.85 -11.52
C GLU A 188 18.17 7.91 -12.11
N ASP A 189 19.16 8.26 -11.27
CA ASP A 189 20.57 8.27 -11.64
C ASP A 189 21.01 6.88 -12.14
N TRP A 190 20.63 5.80 -11.44
CA TRP A 190 20.80 4.41 -11.89
C TRP A 190 20.19 4.18 -13.27
N ALA A 191 18.93 4.59 -13.49
CA ALA A 191 18.23 4.35 -14.76
C ALA A 191 18.90 5.03 -15.97
N THR A 192 19.73 6.04 -15.77
CA THR A 192 20.51 6.68 -16.86
C THR A 192 21.70 5.84 -17.34
N LEU A 193 22.09 4.80 -16.60
CA LEU A 193 23.19 3.93 -16.97
C LEU A 193 22.84 3.02 -18.15
N ASP A 194 23.90 2.62 -18.86
CA ASP A 194 23.79 1.62 -19.92
C ASP A 194 23.12 0.33 -19.43
N ALA A 195 22.18 -0.19 -20.21
CA ALA A 195 21.37 -1.33 -19.82
C ALA A 195 22.19 -2.62 -19.63
N GLY A 196 23.27 -2.80 -20.40
CA GLY A 196 24.16 -3.95 -20.28
C GLY A 196 24.94 -3.95 -18.96
N TRP A 197 25.45 -2.78 -18.56
CA TRP A 197 26.07 -2.60 -17.25
C TRP A 197 25.10 -2.80 -16.10
N ARG A 198 23.89 -2.23 -16.18
CA ARG A 198 22.85 -2.42 -15.15
C ARG A 198 22.50 -3.90 -14.97
N ALA A 199 22.29 -4.64 -16.05
CA ALA A 199 21.98 -6.07 -16.00
C ALA A 199 23.14 -6.87 -15.38
N THR A 200 24.38 -6.54 -15.73
CA THR A 200 25.58 -7.21 -15.20
C THR A 200 25.73 -6.99 -13.70
N TRP A 201 25.57 -5.75 -13.22
CA TRP A 201 25.67 -5.42 -11.81
C TRP A 201 24.51 -5.99 -10.99
N LEU A 202 23.28 -5.98 -11.51
CA LEU A 202 22.15 -6.64 -10.85
C LEU A 202 22.38 -8.14 -10.70
N ALA A 203 22.95 -8.82 -11.71
CA ALA A 203 23.29 -10.23 -11.60
C ALA A 203 24.38 -10.50 -10.54
N HIS A 204 25.31 -9.57 -10.33
CA HIS A 204 26.30 -9.69 -9.25
C HIS A 204 25.66 -9.49 -7.87
N ILE A 205 24.77 -8.50 -7.75
CA ILE A 205 24.01 -8.21 -6.53
C ILE A 205 23.13 -9.41 -6.14
N GLU A 206 22.36 -9.96 -7.09
CA GLU A 206 21.51 -11.14 -6.88
C GLU A 206 22.32 -12.34 -6.43
N ARG A 207 23.48 -12.59 -7.06
CA ARG A 207 24.37 -13.68 -6.63
C ARG A 207 24.91 -13.46 -5.21
N ALA A 208 25.26 -12.22 -4.87
CA ALA A 208 25.77 -11.86 -3.55
C ALA A 208 24.71 -12.02 -2.44
N GLN A 209 23.42 -11.84 -2.75
CA GLN A 209 22.33 -12.13 -1.81
C GLN A 209 22.30 -13.61 -1.39
N GLY A 210 22.71 -14.52 -2.28
CA GLY A 210 22.86 -15.96 -1.99
C GLY A 210 24.18 -16.35 -1.32
N GLY A 211 25.12 -15.41 -1.17
CA GLY A 211 26.43 -15.62 -0.55
C GLY A 211 27.61 -15.07 -1.37
N ILE A 212 28.71 -14.78 -0.68
CA ILE A 212 29.93 -14.25 -1.31
C ILE A 212 30.91 -15.38 -1.62
N ASP A 213 30.93 -15.82 -2.88
CA ASP A 213 31.94 -16.76 -3.40
C ASP A 213 33.17 -16.03 -3.99
N ALA A 214 34.19 -16.79 -4.40
CA ALA A 214 35.42 -16.22 -4.98
C ALA A 214 35.19 -15.43 -6.29
N TYR A 215 34.13 -15.76 -7.05
CA TYR A 215 33.76 -15.02 -8.25
C TYR A 215 33.12 -13.68 -7.88
N VAL A 216 32.16 -13.69 -6.96
CA VAL A 216 31.48 -12.50 -6.42
C VAL A 216 32.50 -11.56 -5.79
N ALA A 217 33.39 -12.07 -4.93
CA ALA A 217 34.43 -11.28 -4.27
C ALA A 217 35.23 -10.40 -5.25
N ARG A 218 35.66 -10.97 -6.39
CA ARG A 218 36.43 -10.26 -7.43
C ARG A 218 35.69 -9.10 -8.09
N ARG A 219 34.35 -9.04 -7.98
CA ARG A 219 33.50 -7.97 -8.52
C ARG A 219 33.32 -6.80 -7.55
N TRP A 220 33.91 -6.85 -6.35
CA TRP A 220 33.83 -5.77 -5.38
C TRP A 220 34.23 -4.39 -5.95
N PRO A 221 35.28 -4.22 -6.77
CA PRO A 221 35.63 -2.88 -7.28
C PRO A 221 34.51 -2.18 -8.05
N ASP A 222 33.65 -2.93 -8.75
CA ASP A 222 32.49 -2.37 -9.43
C ASP A 222 31.41 -1.95 -8.42
N ILE A 223 31.13 -2.82 -7.45
CA ILE A 223 30.09 -2.60 -6.44
C ILE A 223 30.49 -1.58 -5.39
N GLY A 224 31.77 -1.47 -5.03
CA GLY A 224 32.29 -0.45 -4.13
C GLY A 224 32.16 0.96 -4.72
N ARG A 225 32.35 1.12 -6.04
CA ARG A 225 32.03 2.39 -6.74
C ARG A 225 30.54 2.66 -6.71
N LEU A 226 29.71 1.64 -6.92
CA LEU A 226 28.25 1.76 -6.84
C LEU A 226 27.79 2.16 -5.42
N ARG A 227 28.36 1.56 -4.37
CA ARG A 227 28.10 1.89 -2.96
C ARG A 227 28.45 3.34 -2.64
N ALA A 228 29.56 3.84 -3.17
CA ALA A 228 29.97 5.24 -2.98
C ALA A 228 29.04 6.23 -3.69
N TRP A 229 28.41 5.83 -4.80
CA TRP A 229 27.60 6.70 -5.64
C TRP A 229 26.10 6.63 -5.31
N LEU A 230 25.55 5.43 -5.12
CA LEU A 230 24.13 5.16 -4.86
C LEU A 230 23.94 4.35 -3.56
N PRO A 231 24.34 4.87 -2.40
CA PRO A 231 24.33 4.10 -1.14
C PRO A 231 22.92 3.70 -0.71
N ASP A 232 21.95 4.62 -0.70
CA ASP A 232 20.59 4.36 -0.22
C ASP A 232 19.83 3.40 -1.17
N TRP A 233 20.06 3.50 -2.49
CA TRP A 233 19.45 2.60 -3.48
C TRP A 233 20.07 1.20 -3.42
N LEU A 234 21.39 1.09 -3.32
CA LEU A 234 22.06 -0.22 -3.18
C LEU A 234 21.65 -0.91 -1.88
N ALA A 235 21.41 -0.13 -0.82
CA ALA A 235 20.91 -0.62 0.45
C ALA A 235 19.54 -1.29 0.34
N LEU A 236 18.75 -1.09 -0.73
CA LEU A 236 17.52 -1.87 -0.98
C LEU A 236 17.80 -3.32 -1.37
N TYR A 237 18.98 -3.63 -1.90
CA TYR A 237 19.31 -4.97 -2.38
C TYR A 237 20.18 -5.74 -1.39
N LEU A 238 21.13 -5.05 -0.75
CA LEU A 238 22.10 -5.65 0.16
C LEU A 238 22.08 -4.90 1.49
N VAL A 239 22.20 -5.63 2.60
CA VAL A 239 22.40 -5.00 3.91
C VAL A 239 23.87 -4.64 4.10
N ASP A 240 24.18 -3.69 4.99
CA ASP A 240 25.57 -3.25 5.22
C ASP A 240 26.50 -4.42 5.60
N GLU A 241 26.00 -5.39 6.39
CA GLU A 241 26.76 -6.59 6.75
C GLU A 241 27.18 -7.40 5.52
N GLN A 242 26.31 -7.52 4.50
CA GLN A 242 26.64 -8.22 3.25
C GLN A 242 27.64 -7.42 2.41
N LEU A 243 27.52 -6.09 2.37
CA LEU A 243 28.46 -5.23 1.67
C LEU A 243 29.85 -5.27 2.32
N ASP A 244 29.91 -5.26 3.64
CA ASP A 244 31.17 -5.34 4.40
C ASP A 244 31.80 -6.73 4.28
N ALA A 245 31.00 -7.80 4.32
CA ALA A 245 31.48 -9.16 4.05
C ALA A 245 32.04 -9.30 2.62
N TRP A 246 31.39 -8.67 1.63
CA TRP A 246 31.88 -8.64 0.26
C TRP A 246 33.20 -7.89 0.15
N GLN A 247 33.31 -6.71 0.77
CA GLN A 247 34.56 -5.96 0.83
C GLN A 247 35.69 -6.78 1.46
N ALA A 248 35.45 -7.38 2.62
CA ALA A 248 36.43 -8.21 3.31
C ALA A 248 36.86 -9.41 2.47
N ALA A 249 35.92 -10.07 1.79
CA ALA A 249 36.24 -11.18 0.88
C ALA A 249 37.15 -10.75 -0.28
N PHE A 250 36.96 -9.54 -0.82
CA PHE A 250 37.86 -8.99 -1.83
C PHE A 250 39.24 -8.65 -1.25
N GLU A 251 39.29 -8.00 -0.08
CA GLU A 251 40.54 -7.61 0.58
C GLU A 251 41.44 -8.81 0.94
N ASN A 252 40.82 -9.97 1.18
CA ASN A 252 41.51 -11.24 1.42
C ASN A 252 42.11 -11.88 0.15
N LEU A 253 41.83 -11.35 -1.04
CA LEU A 253 42.45 -11.83 -2.28
C LEU A 253 43.94 -11.40 -2.37
N PRO A 254 44.78 -12.18 -3.08
CA PRO A 254 46.16 -11.79 -3.39
C PRO A 254 46.20 -10.39 -4.02
N ARG A 255 47.23 -9.60 -3.66
CA ARG A 255 47.39 -8.21 -4.14
C ARG A 255 47.35 -8.12 -5.67
N ASP A 256 48.08 -8.99 -6.36
CA ASP A 256 48.11 -9.00 -7.83
C ASP A 256 46.72 -9.22 -8.44
N THR A 257 45.89 -10.06 -7.82
CA THR A 257 44.50 -10.29 -8.24
C THR A 257 43.65 -9.04 -7.99
N ARG A 258 43.78 -8.41 -6.82
CA ARG A 258 43.04 -7.17 -6.52
C ARG A 258 43.36 -6.07 -7.52
N ASP A 259 44.66 -5.82 -7.74
CA ASP A 259 45.13 -4.80 -8.66
C ASP A 259 44.64 -5.06 -10.10
N GLU A 260 44.57 -6.32 -10.54
CA GLU A 260 44.02 -6.69 -11.84
C GLU A 260 42.53 -6.32 -11.96
N PHE A 261 41.72 -6.68 -10.96
CA PHE A 261 40.28 -6.40 -10.99
C PHE A 261 39.96 -4.92 -10.78
N GLU A 262 40.74 -4.19 -9.98
CA GLU A 262 40.61 -2.74 -9.84
C GLU A 262 40.88 -2.01 -11.17
N ARG A 263 41.86 -2.48 -11.95
CA ARG A 263 42.15 -1.94 -13.29
C ARG A 263 41.06 -2.27 -14.31
N ARG A 264 40.39 -3.42 -14.18
CA ARG A 264 39.30 -3.86 -15.08
C ARG A 264 37.93 -3.30 -14.73
N ALA A 265 37.76 -2.84 -13.50
CA ALA A 265 36.50 -2.27 -13.03
C ALA A 265 36.02 -1.16 -13.96
N ALA A 266 34.71 -1.02 -14.10
CA ALA A 266 34.13 -0.01 -14.97
C ALA A 266 34.69 1.39 -14.61
N PRO A 267 35.07 2.20 -15.62
CA PRO A 267 35.64 3.51 -15.33
C PRO A 267 34.63 4.38 -14.57
N PRO A 268 35.09 5.33 -13.72
CA PRO A 268 34.21 6.24 -12.99
C PRO A 268 33.20 6.98 -13.91
N SER A 269 33.58 7.23 -15.16
CA SER A 269 32.70 7.85 -16.16
C SER A 269 31.57 6.97 -16.67
N ALA A 270 31.65 5.65 -16.47
CA ALA A 270 30.55 4.72 -16.73
C ALA A 270 29.58 4.65 -15.55
N SER A 271 29.99 5.08 -14.35
CA SER A 271 29.16 5.17 -13.14
C SER A 271 28.62 6.59 -12.90
N VAL A 272 29.18 7.61 -13.54
CA VAL A 272 28.65 8.98 -13.46
C VAL A 272 27.81 9.27 -14.70
N PRO A 273 26.52 9.64 -14.55
CA PRO A 273 25.71 10.09 -15.66
C PRO A 273 26.45 11.24 -16.32
N ARG A 274 26.62 11.20 -17.64
CA ARG A 274 26.89 12.43 -18.38
C ARG A 274 25.66 13.31 -18.22
N ARG A 275 25.55 14.04 -17.10
CA ARG A 275 24.75 15.25 -17.03
C ARG A 275 25.35 16.14 -18.09
N GLY A 276 24.73 16.12 -19.27
CA GLY A 276 25.05 17.09 -20.31
C GLY A 276 25.03 18.47 -19.67
N PRO A 277 25.84 19.43 -20.16
CA PRO A 277 25.80 20.80 -19.67
C PRO A 277 24.34 21.22 -19.54
N PRO A 278 23.93 21.87 -18.42
CA PRO A 278 22.54 22.18 -18.16
C PRO A 278 21.95 22.73 -19.44
N ALA A 279 20.98 22.01 -20.00
CA ALA A 279 20.41 22.37 -21.28
C ALA A 279 20.03 23.84 -21.17
N ARG A 280 20.71 24.70 -21.94
CA ARG A 280 20.43 26.15 -21.98
C ARG A 280 18.92 26.27 -22.00
N PRO A 281 18.31 27.11 -21.14
CA PRO A 281 16.86 27.16 -20.97
C PRO A 281 16.24 27.15 -22.35
N ARG A 282 15.61 26.01 -22.71
CA ARG A 282 14.99 25.84 -24.01
C ARG A 282 14.01 27.00 -24.08
N ARG A 283 14.30 27.99 -24.93
CA ARG A 283 13.31 28.98 -25.36
C ARG A 283 12.11 28.13 -25.75
N ARG A 284 11.04 28.22 -24.97
CA ARG A 284 9.80 27.51 -25.21
C ARG A 284 9.37 27.89 -26.62
N LEU A 285 9.64 27.02 -27.59
CA LEU A 285 8.97 27.05 -28.87
C LEU A 285 7.55 26.62 -28.51
N GLY A 286 6.68 27.60 -28.30
CA GLY A 286 5.27 27.34 -28.03
C GLY A 286 4.71 26.57 -29.20
N MET A 287 4.54 25.25 -29.04
CA MET A 287 3.73 24.49 -29.96
C MET A 287 2.28 24.96 -29.80
N PRO A 288 1.55 25.20 -30.90
CA PRO A 288 0.16 25.61 -30.84
C PRO A 288 -0.67 24.54 -30.11
N PRO A 289 -1.73 24.92 -29.38
CA PRO A 289 -2.51 24.02 -28.53
C PRO A 289 -3.09 22.80 -29.27
N LEU A 290 -3.29 22.92 -30.60
CA LEU A 290 -3.72 21.81 -31.46
C LEU A 290 -2.68 20.68 -31.60
N ALA A 291 -1.39 21.00 -31.52
CA ALA A 291 -0.32 19.99 -31.57
C ALA A 291 -0.27 19.14 -30.29
N TRP A 292 -0.60 19.74 -29.14
CA TRP A 292 -0.76 19.02 -27.88
C TRP A 292 -1.95 18.07 -27.92
N ALA A 293 -3.09 18.52 -28.43
CA ALA A 293 -4.27 17.67 -28.58
C ALA A 293 -4.01 16.49 -29.53
N ALA A 294 -3.31 16.71 -30.64
CA ALA A 294 -2.95 15.65 -31.57
C ALA A 294 -1.98 14.62 -30.95
N LEU A 295 -0.96 15.08 -30.22
CA LEU A 295 -0.03 14.18 -29.53
C LEU A 295 -0.72 13.36 -28.44
N TRP A 296 -1.62 13.99 -27.68
CA TRP A 296 -2.44 13.31 -26.68
C TRP A 296 -3.36 12.27 -27.31
N PHE A 297 -4.00 12.59 -28.44
CA PHE A 297 -4.87 11.66 -29.16
C PHE A 297 -4.08 10.46 -29.70
N VAL A 298 -2.88 10.67 -30.23
CA VAL A 298 -2.00 9.59 -30.70
C VAL A 298 -1.53 8.70 -29.54
N LEU A 299 -1.16 9.29 -28.39
CA LEU A 299 -0.78 8.53 -27.20
C LEU A 299 -1.97 7.73 -26.62
N MET A 300 -3.16 8.32 -26.61
CA MET A 300 -4.37 7.65 -26.13
C MET A 300 -4.79 6.49 -27.06
N LEU A 301 -4.68 6.69 -28.38
CA LEU A 301 -4.93 5.65 -29.38
C LEU A 301 -3.90 4.52 -29.25
N PHE A 302 -2.62 4.86 -29.07
CA PHE A 302 -1.56 3.87 -28.85
C PHE A 302 -1.80 3.07 -27.57
N TYR A 303 -2.18 3.73 -26.47
CA TYR A 303 -2.52 3.10 -25.20
C TYR A 303 -3.72 2.14 -25.33
N LEU A 304 -4.77 2.52 -26.06
CA LEU A 304 -5.90 1.66 -26.36
C LEU A 304 -5.52 0.46 -27.22
N ILE A 305 -4.63 0.63 -28.20
CA ILE A 305 -4.16 -0.47 -29.05
C ILE A 305 -3.29 -1.45 -28.24
N THR A 306 -2.37 -0.94 -27.43
CA THR A 306 -1.47 -1.80 -26.63
C THR A 306 -2.20 -2.52 -25.50
N ASN A 307 -3.16 -1.87 -24.83
CA ASN A 307 -3.97 -2.53 -23.79
C ASN A 307 -5.16 -3.33 -24.34
N GLY A 308 -5.64 -3.03 -25.54
CA GLY A 308 -6.65 -3.83 -26.23
C GLY A 308 -6.09 -5.15 -26.78
N ILE A 309 -4.79 -5.21 -27.08
CA ILE A 309 -4.12 -6.44 -27.54
C ILE A 309 -3.68 -7.33 -26.36
N SER A 310 -3.37 -6.77 -25.18
CA SER A 310 -2.99 -7.56 -24.01
C SER A 310 -4.15 -8.34 -23.39
N THR A 311 -5.38 -7.83 -23.46
CA THR A 311 -6.59 -8.58 -23.03
C THR A 311 -6.95 -9.74 -23.96
N VAL A 312 -6.54 -9.71 -25.23
CA VAL A 312 -6.79 -10.80 -26.20
C VAL A 312 -5.72 -11.91 -26.11
N ARG A 313 -4.52 -11.63 -25.60
CA ARG A 313 -3.40 -12.58 -25.60
C ARG A 313 -3.30 -13.50 -24.37
N GLN A 314 -4.05 -13.23 -23.30
CA GLN A 314 -4.09 -14.07 -22.09
C GLN A 314 -5.07 -15.26 -22.17
N HIS A 315 -5.75 -15.49 -23.30
CA HIS A 315 -6.65 -16.63 -23.49
C HIS A 315 -6.12 -17.74 -24.40
N GLY A 316 -4.80 -17.81 -24.58
CA GLY A 316 -4.15 -18.82 -25.40
C GLY A 316 -3.41 -19.88 -24.59
N GLN A 317 -4.09 -20.65 -23.74
CA GLN A 317 -3.83 -22.08 -23.46
C GLN A 317 -4.73 -22.63 -22.34
N GLY A 318 -5.77 -23.40 -22.71
CA GLY A 318 -6.03 -24.67 -22.04
C GLY A 318 -7.21 -24.84 -21.07
N GLU A 319 -8.39 -24.27 -21.31
CA GLU A 319 -9.66 -24.93 -20.91
C GLU A 319 -10.69 -24.78 -22.04
N PRO A 320 -11.50 -25.80 -22.35
CA PRO A 320 -12.50 -25.72 -23.40
C PRO A 320 -13.50 -24.61 -23.07
N LEU A 321 -13.59 -23.62 -23.96
CA LEU A 321 -14.55 -22.53 -23.86
C LEU A 321 -15.97 -23.11 -23.73
N PRO A 322 -16.80 -22.59 -22.79
CA PRO A 322 -18.19 -22.97 -22.72
C PRO A 322 -18.90 -22.54 -24.01
N ASN A 323 -19.72 -23.44 -24.52
CA ASN A 323 -20.52 -23.28 -25.72
C ASN A 323 -21.38 -21.99 -25.62
N PHE A 324 -21.08 -20.95 -26.40
CA PHE A 324 -21.82 -19.67 -26.42
C PHE A 324 -23.24 -19.78 -27.05
N GLY A 325 -23.79 -20.99 -27.12
CA GLY A 325 -25.14 -21.28 -27.59
C GLY A 325 -26.18 -21.43 -26.47
N GLU A 326 -25.82 -21.24 -25.20
CA GLU A 326 -26.80 -21.26 -24.12
C GLU A 326 -27.60 -19.94 -24.10
N SER A 327 -28.82 -20.00 -24.62
CA SER A 327 -29.83 -18.95 -24.56
C SER A 327 -29.91 -18.32 -23.17
N ALA A 328 -30.08 -17.00 -23.11
CA ALA A 328 -30.32 -16.29 -21.85
C ALA A 328 -31.47 -16.96 -21.07
N LEU A 329 -31.25 -17.23 -19.79
CA LEU A 329 -32.25 -17.86 -18.94
C LEU A 329 -33.47 -16.95 -18.83
N SER A 330 -34.65 -17.51 -19.07
CA SER A 330 -35.88 -16.77 -18.86
C SER A 330 -36.05 -16.44 -17.37
N PRO A 331 -36.78 -15.36 -17.01
CA PRO A 331 -37.03 -15.02 -15.61
C PRO A 331 -37.66 -16.17 -14.79
N ARG A 332 -38.44 -17.04 -15.44
CA ARG A 332 -39.04 -18.23 -14.79
C ARG A 332 -38.00 -19.29 -14.44
N GLU A 333 -37.00 -19.50 -15.29
CA GLU A 333 -35.91 -20.44 -15.03
C GLU A 333 -34.99 -19.92 -13.92
N CYS A 334 -34.75 -18.61 -13.87
CA CYS A 334 -34.03 -17.98 -12.76
C CYS A 334 -34.76 -18.17 -11.43
N MET A 335 -36.09 -17.95 -11.38
CA MET A 335 -36.88 -18.18 -10.16
C MET A 335 -36.86 -19.65 -9.72
N ALA A 336 -36.98 -20.60 -10.66
CA ALA A 336 -36.92 -22.03 -10.34
C ALA A 336 -35.54 -22.44 -9.78
N LEU A 337 -34.46 -21.85 -10.32
CA LEU A 337 -33.10 -22.09 -9.85
C LEU A 337 -32.89 -21.58 -8.42
N TYR A 338 -33.40 -20.39 -8.10
CA TYR A 338 -33.31 -19.86 -6.73
C TYR A 338 -34.17 -20.63 -5.73
N ALA A 339 -35.38 -21.03 -6.13
CA ALA A 339 -36.23 -21.89 -5.29
C ALA A 339 -35.59 -23.26 -5.00
N GLN A 340 -34.70 -23.73 -5.87
CA GLN A 340 -33.90 -24.93 -5.62
C GLN A 340 -32.79 -24.67 -4.58
N PHE A 341 -32.18 -23.49 -4.59
CA PHE A 341 -31.09 -23.11 -3.66
C PHE A 341 -31.59 -22.87 -2.23
N ASP A 342 -32.86 -22.47 -2.08
CA ASP A 342 -33.48 -22.27 -0.76
C ASP A 342 -33.79 -23.59 -0.01
N LYS A 343 -33.62 -24.75 -0.68
CA LYS A 343 -33.79 -26.05 -0.01
C LYS A 343 -32.56 -26.38 0.83
N PRO A 344 -32.71 -26.92 2.05
CA PRO A 344 -31.59 -27.24 2.94
C PRO A 344 -30.65 -28.32 2.38
N ASP A 345 -31.11 -29.08 1.38
CA ASP A 345 -30.39 -30.14 0.69
C ASP A 345 -30.12 -29.82 -0.79
N ALA A 346 -30.11 -28.53 -1.18
CA ALA A 346 -30.04 -28.06 -2.57
C ALA A 346 -28.92 -28.69 -3.43
N PHE A 347 -27.83 -29.12 -2.81
CA PHE A 347 -26.66 -29.68 -3.49
C PHE A 347 -26.41 -31.16 -3.16
N THR A 348 -27.28 -31.79 -2.35
CA THR A 348 -27.12 -33.18 -1.93
C THR A 348 -27.27 -34.10 -3.12
N GLY A 349 -26.20 -34.86 -3.43
CA GLY A 349 -26.17 -35.80 -4.56
C GLY A 349 -25.82 -35.17 -5.92
N MET A 350 -25.57 -33.86 -5.99
CA MET A 350 -25.02 -33.25 -7.21
C MET A 350 -23.51 -33.48 -7.30
N ARG A 351 -23.00 -33.66 -8.52
CA ARG A 351 -21.55 -33.70 -8.73
C ARG A 351 -20.95 -32.30 -8.54
N PRO A 352 -19.69 -32.17 -8.10
CA PRO A 352 -19.06 -30.87 -7.87
C PRO A 352 -19.17 -29.90 -9.05
N ASP A 353 -19.00 -30.41 -10.28
CA ASP A 353 -19.06 -29.58 -11.49
C ASP A 353 -20.48 -29.03 -11.75
N ASP A 354 -21.52 -29.82 -11.44
CA ASP A 354 -22.91 -29.43 -11.59
C ASP A 354 -23.28 -28.32 -10.58
N VAL A 355 -22.69 -28.36 -9.37
CA VAL A 355 -22.82 -27.31 -8.35
C VAL A 355 -22.18 -26.00 -8.81
N VAL A 356 -20.99 -26.08 -9.41
CA VAL A 356 -20.30 -24.90 -9.96
C VAL A 356 -21.11 -24.29 -11.11
N GLN A 357 -21.65 -25.10 -12.01
CA GLN A 357 -22.50 -24.63 -13.10
C GLN A 357 -23.79 -23.98 -12.59
N ALA A 358 -24.45 -24.58 -11.60
CA ALA A 358 -25.65 -24.02 -10.99
C ALA A 358 -25.38 -22.65 -10.35
N LYS A 359 -24.26 -22.50 -9.62
CA LYS A 359 -23.84 -21.22 -9.02
C LYS A 359 -23.54 -20.16 -10.08
N ARG A 360 -22.85 -20.52 -11.17
CA ARG A 360 -22.59 -19.61 -12.30
C ARG A 360 -23.88 -19.15 -12.99
N ARG A 361 -24.88 -20.02 -13.12
CA ARG A 361 -26.21 -19.66 -13.67
C ARG A 361 -26.97 -18.71 -12.74
N ALA A 362 -26.93 -18.95 -11.43
CA ALA A 362 -27.53 -18.04 -10.44
C ALA A 362 -26.86 -16.66 -10.50
N GLN A 363 -25.53 -16.59 -10.53
CA GLN A 363 -24.81 -15.32 -10.63
C GLN A 363 -25.20 -14.51 -11.88
N ARG A 364 -25.42 -15.18 -13.03
CA ARG A 364 -25.96 -14.51 -14.23
C ARG A 364 -27.37 -13.96 -14.01
N CYS A 365 -28.27 -14.75 -13.44
CA CYS A 365 -29.62 -14.28 -13.08
C CYS A 365 -29.60 -13.08 -12.10
N ALA A 366 -28.60 -12.98 -11.22
CA ALA A 366 -28.43 -11.82 -10.33
C ALA A 366 -27.97 -10.58 -11.09
N LEU A 367 -26.99 -10.72 -11.99
CA LEU A 367 -26.50 -9.63 -12.85
C LEU A 367 -27.59 -9.09 -13.79
N ASP A 368 -28.44 -9.99 -14.29
CA ASP A 368 -29.58 -9.65 -15.16
C ASP A 368 -30.77 -9.03 -14.37
N GLY A 369 -30.63 -8.84 -13.05
CA GLY A 369 -31.64 -8.20 -12.21
C GLY A 369 -32.87 -9.08 -11.93
N HIS A 370 -32.77 -10.39 -12.14
CA HIS A 370 -33.86 -11.35 -11.92
C HIS A 370 -33.90 -11.92 -10.49
N TRP A 371 -33.03 -11.48 -9.59
CA TRP A 371 -33.00 -11.92 -8.19
C TRP A 371 -33.66 -10.91 -7.24
N ARG A 372 -34.40 -11.41 -6.24
CA ARG A 372 -34.86 -10.66 -5.06
C ARG A 372 -34.52 -11.46 -3.81
N ALA A 373 -33.86 -10.84 -2.84
CA ALA A 373 -33.57 -11.46 -1.55
C ALA A 373 -34.87 -11.84 -0.81
N PRO A 374 -34.98 -13.04 -0.23
CA PRO A 374 -36.10 -13.39 0.63
C PRO A 374 -35.95 -12.60 1.95
N GLY A 375 -36.73 -11.51 2.10
CA GLY A 375 -36.73 -10.68 3.32
C GLY A 375 -37.04 -9.19 3.11
N GLY A 376 -37.04 -8.69 1.87
CA GLY A 376 -37.43 -7.30 1.59
C GLY A 376 -38.95 -7.11 1.57
N VAL A 377 -39.55 -6.80 2.73
CA VAL A 377 -40.93 -6.33 2.83
C VAL A 377 -41.01 -4.96 2.14
N ASN A 378 -41.58 -4.94 0.93
CA ASN A 378 -42.21 -3.75 0.34
C ASN A 378 -43.40 -4.24 -0.49
N SER A 379 -44.55 -4.37 0.17
CA SER A 379 -45.84 -4.48 -0.51
C SER A 379 -46.17 -3.15 -1.18
N PRO A 380 -46.53 -3.11 -2.48
CA PRO A 380 -47.13 -1.93 -3.08
C PRO A 380 -48.56 -1.70 -2.52
N PRO A 381 -49.06 -0.45 -2.48
CA PRO A 381 -50.41 -0.18 -2.01
C PRO A 381 -51.45 -0.75 -3.00
N PRO A 382 -52.62 -1.21 -2.51
CA PRO A 382 -53.69 -1.66 -3.40
C PRO A 382 -54.34 -0.44 -4.08
N HIS A 383 -54.66 -0.62 -5.37
CA HIS A 383 -55.58 0.24 -6.11
C HIS A 383 -57.02 -0.22 -5.95
#